data_AF-A0AAD1XGL9-F1
#
_entry.id   AF-A0AAD1XGL9-F1
#
_cell.length_a   1.000
_cell.length_b   1.000
_cell.length_c   1.000
_cell.angle_alpha   90.00
_cell.angle_beta   90.00
_cell.angle_gamma   90.00
#
_symmetry.space_group_name_H-M   'P 1'
#
loop_
_entity.id
_entity.type
_entity.pdbx_description
1 polymer ?
#
loop_
_entity_poly.entity_id
_entity_poly.type
_entity_poly.pdbx_seq_one_letter_code
_entity_poly.pdbx_strand_id
1 'polypeptide(L)'
;MKISFGLTYLLLVNFLSMQVRSQCPKVNCLTSDSSVPEDGNTKRNRICSQKSSNDISISSNVCAEDESCFISQNWHGTCEPSVSPDFGIILYPGYRCRGSEVFGTCRFGTKVCNNEDRCEGYPSYHYCRRTSDCNFDHYCSHDGICLLLNENGESCSTHDSCEKNSMCHYTDPTDDFGTCVEVASKDERELVLPEYNKVPVRQDDMEKLCRTGMVNRTTGNCAIKLKSTNKGKECTTDNDCPTSDENVKAACKCGYSGDGKKYCDIEAGDTEWVDATNKFEEFFLTNLDCHTGEGFGRCGQKESQFMEYRCAEFKAKHYVELLNNPDCLKENYQNSPIFWEYSVYCSSWKGSILMSTLMIFAFVLWQ
;
A
#
# COMPACT_ATOMS: atom_id res chain seq x y z
N MET A 1 -1.67 29.26 57.11
CA MET A 1 -1.20 27.87 57.30
C MET A 1 -1.01 27.30 55.90
N LYS A 2 0.10 27.60 55.21
CA LYS A 2 1.31 26.74 55.05
C LYS A 2 0.92 25.25 55.00
N ILE A 3 1.17 24.52 53.91
CA ILE A 3 2.52 24.15 53.47
C ILE A 3 2.61 24.02 51.93
N SER A 4 3.70 24.56 51.40
CA SER A 4 4.28 24.37 50.07
C SER A 4 5.27 23.19 50.12
N PHE A 5 5.13 22.22 49.20
CA PHE A 5 6.14 21.26 48.71
C PHE A 5 5.58 20.76 47.36
N GLY A 6 6.28 20.65 46.24
CA GLY A 6 7.65 20.95 45.89
C GLY A 6 7.75 21.06 44.37
N LEU A 7 8.12 22.25 43.88
CA LEU A 7 9.01 22.34 42.73
C LEU A 7 10.28 21.55 43.06
N THR A 8 11.01 21.09 42.04
CA THR A 8 12.42 20.60 42.06
C THR A 8 12.68 19.09 41.94
N TYR A 9 11.88 18.29 41.20
CA TYR A 9 12.34 16.96 40.74
C TYR A 9 11.57 16.48 39.49
N LEU A 10 11.89 17.02 38.31
CA LEU A 10 11.74 16.34 36.98
C LEU A 10 12.24 17.21 35.81
N LEU A 11 13.18 18.12 36.07
CA LEU A 11 13.99 18.82 35.06
C LEU A 11 15.36 18.13 34.89
N LEU A 12 15.37 16.80 34.91
CA LEU A 12 16.55 15.93 34.68
C LEU A 12 16.24 14.79 33.69
N VAL A 13 15.49 15.10 32.64
CA VAL A 13 15.56 14.35 31.36
C VAL A 13 15.86 15.35 30.25
N ASN A 14 16.86 16.20 30.49
CA ASN A 14 17.57 16.88 29.42
C ASN A 14 18.70 15.95 28.98
N PHE A 15 18.74 15.69 27.67
CA PHE A 15 19.99 15.74 26.91
C PHE A 15 21.12 14.83 27.40
N LEU A 16 20.95 13.53 27.25
CA LEU A 16 22.06 12.62 26.95
C LEU A 16 21.69 11.74 25.75
N SER A 17 22.22 12.12 24.59
CA SER A 17 22.65 11.23 23.52
C SER A 17 21.66 10.16 23.02
N MET A 18 20.76 10.55 22.12
CA MET A 18 20.48 9.74 20.93
C MET A 18 20.75 10.54 19.65
N GLN A 19 21.91 11.22 19.60
CA GLN A 19 22.71 11.17 18.37
C GLN A 19 23.41 9.80 18.33
N VAL A 20 22.63 8.72 18.37
CA VAL A 20 23.08 7.53 17.64
C VAL A 20 23.08 8.03 16.21
N ARG A 21 24.25 8.22 15.61
CA ARG A 21 24.36 8.24 14.15
C ARG A 21 23.63 6.98 13.71
N SER A 22 22.35 7.08 13.35
CA SER A 22 21.56 5.95 12.88
C SER A 22 22.17 5.61 11.53
N GLN A 23 23.22 4.79 11.56
CA GLN A 23 23.82 4.23 10.37
C GLN A 23 22.67 3.54 9.63
N CYS A 24 22.48 3.92 8.37
CA CYS A 24 21.46 3.27 7.57
C CYS A 24 21.81 1.80 7.42
N PRO A 25 20.80 0.92 7.31
CA PRO A 25 21.05 -0.49 7.12
C PRO A 25 21.86 -0.69 5.85
N LYS A 26 23.00 -1.35 5.96
CA LYS A 26 23.75 -1.83 4.79
C LYS A 26 23.16 -3.15 4.36
N VAL A 27 22.93 -3.31 3.06
CA VAL A 27 22.50 -4.60 2.51
C VAL A 27 23.69 -5.31 1.89
N ASN A 28 24.17 -6.36 2.57
CA ASN A 28 25.28 -7.17 2.08
C ASN A 28 24.72 -8.45 1.47
N CYS A 29 25.03 -8.69 0.20
CA CYS A 29 24.77 -9.98 -0.44
C CYS A 29 25.89 -10.95 -0.02
N LEU A 30 25.58 -11.90 0.85
CA LEU A 30 26.51 -12.97 1.18
C LEU A 30 26.36 -14.05 0.12
N THR A 31 27.33 -14.16 -0.79
CA THR A 31 27.46 -15.35 -1.64
C THR A 31 27.83 -16.51 -0.73
N SER A 32 26.96 -17.52 -0.60
CA SER A 32 27.37 -18.80 -0.03
C SER A 32 28.57 -19.32 -0.82
N ASP A 33 29.66 -19.68 -0.13
CA ASP A 33 30.83 -20.33 -0.74
C ASP A 33 30.37 -21.46 -1.66
N SER A 34 30.54 -21.22 -2.96
CA SER A 34 30.26 -22.14 -4.05
C SER A 34 31.21 -23.34 -3.96
N SER A 35 30.78 -24.33 -3.19
CA SER A 35 31.21 -25.73 -3.27
C SER A 35 30.03 -26.65 -3.61
N VAL A 36 28.92 -26.09 -4.08
CA VAL A 36 27.84 -26.87 -4.71
C VAL A 36 28.19 -27.02 -6.19
N PRO A 37 28.41 -28.25 -6.70
CA PRO A 37 28.73 -28.45 -8.10
C PRO A 37 27.60 -27.94 -8.99
N GLU A 38 27.94 -27.15 -10.01
CA GLU A 38 27.05 -26.84 -11.13
C GLU A 38 26.77 -28.14 -11.90
N ASP A 39 25.76 -28.89 -11.46
CA ASP A 39 25.12 -29.85 -12.34
C ASP A 39 23.94 -29.14 -13.03
N GLY A 40 23.98 -29.11 -14.37
CA GLY A 40 23.28 -28.17 -15.25
C GLY A 40 21.76 -28.32 -15.34
N ASN A 41 21.09 -28.59 -14.23
CA ASN A 41 19.64 -28.80 -14.16
C ASN A 41 18.96 -28.23 -12.89
N THR A 42 19.66 -27.41 -12.10
CA THR A 42 19.09 -26.89 -10.85
C THR A 42 18.14 -25.71 -11.10
N LYS A 43 16.85 -25.97 -10.91
CA LYS A 43 15.78 -24.97 -10.82
C LYS A 43 16.10 -23.96 -9.71
N ARG A 44 15.73 -22.69 -9.95
CA ARG A 44 15.98 -21.50 -9.11
C ARG A 44 16.00 -21.80 -7.60
N ASN A 45 17.19 -21.78 -7.01
CA ASN A 45 17.37 -21.84 -5.55
C ASN A 45 16.67 -20.63 -4.90
N ARG A 46 15.84 -20.87 -3.86
CA ARG A 46 15.16 -19.81 -3.09
C ARG A 46 16.06 -19.38 -1.94
N ILE A 47 16.44 -18.09 -1.92
CA ILE A 47 17.46 -17.48 -1.04
C ILE A 47 16.76 -16.91 0.22
N CYS A 48 17.35 -17.11 1.41
CA CYS A 48 16.73 -16.73 2.69
C CYS A 48 17.61 -15.81 3.56
N SER A 49 17.12 -14.59 3.81
CA SER A 49 17.88 -13.49 4.43
C SER A 49 18.00 -13.59 5.95
N GLN A 50 19.09 -13.10 6.54
CA GLN A 50 19.26 -13.02 7.99
C GLN A 50 19.86 -11.66 8.40
N LYS A 51 19.10 -10.84 9.12
CA LYS A 51 19.64 -9.63 9.75
C LYS A 51 20.73 -10.00 10.77
N SER A 52 21.91 -9.41 10.60
CA SER A 52 23.00 -9.50 11.58
C SER A 52 23.32 -8.09 12.04
N SER A 53 22.97 -7.76 13.29
CA SER A 53 23.13 -6.42 13.88
C SER A 53 22.28 -5.31 13.21
N ASN A 54 22.86 -4.12 12.93
CA ASN A 54 22.23 -3.01 12.21
C ASN A 54 22.28 -3.18 10.68
N ASP A 55 23.04 -4.16 10.20
CA ASP A 55 23.17 -4.49 8.79
C ASP A 55 22.21 -5.63 8.40
N ILE A 56 21.75 -5.58 7.16
CA ILE A 56 20.93 -6.62 6.54
C ILE A 56 21.87 -7.49 5.71
N SER A 57 22.18 -8.68 6.21
CA SER A 57 22.90 -9.67 5.44
C SER A 57 21.90 -10.59 4.74
N ILE A 58 21.92 -10.60 3.42
CA ILE A 58 21.10 -11.53 2.64
C ILE A 58 21.99 -12.74 2.36
N SER A 59 21.81 -13.79 3.17
CA SER A 59 22.41 -15.11 2.95
C SER A 59 21.56 -15.96 2.02
N SER A 60 22.18 -16.84 1.27
CA SER A 60 21.50 -17.89 0.49
C SER A 60 21.37 -19.17 1.30
N ASN A 61 20.47 -19.19 2.29
CA ASN A 61 19.94 -20.48 2.75
C ASN A 61 18.96 -20.99 1.70
N VAL A 62 19.21 -22.18 1.17
CA VAL A 62 18.36 -22.83 0.17
C VAL A 62 17.22 -23.53 0.91
N CYS A 63 16.00 -23.03 0.78
CA CYS A 63 14.81 -23.75 1.27
C CYS A 63 14.54 -25.01 0.43
N ALA A 64 13.83 -25.99 1.00
CA ALA A 64 13.40 -27.17 0.23
C ALA A 64 12.48 -26.77 -0.94
N GLU A 65 12.32 -27.64 -1.95
CA GLU A 65 11.54 -27.33 -3.17
C GLU A 65 10.08 -26.95 -2.89
N ASP A 66 9.51 -27.45 -1.80
CA ASP A 66 8.16 -27.19 -1.32
C ASP A 66 8.05 -26.04 -0.31
N GLU A 67 9.17 -25.42 0.07
CA GLU A 67 9.23 -24.32 1.03
C GLU A 67 9.43 -22.95 0.35
N SER A 68 8.83 -21.92 0.92
CA SER A 68 9.05 -20.51 0.61
C SER A 68 9.80 -19.85 1.75
N CYS A 69 10.73 -18.95 1.43
CA CYS A 69 11.37 -18.14 2.45
C CYS A 69 10.44 -17.00 2.85
N PHE A 70 9.99 -16.98 4.10
CA PHE A 70 9.27 -15.86 4.69
C PHE A 70 10.25 -14.97 5.45
N ILE A 71 10.34 -13.69 5.10
CA ILE A 71 11.17 -12.72 5.84
C ILE A 71 10.26 -11.91 6.78
N SER A 72 10.53 -11.95 8.07
CA SER A 72 9.81 -11.13 9.06
C SER A 72 10.16 -9.65 8.94
N GLN A 73 9.39 -8.75 9.57
CA GLN A 73 9.69 -7.30 9.61
C GLN A 73 11.08 -6.98 10.17
N ASN A 74 11.65 -7.90 10.96
CA ASN A 74 13.01 -7.81 11.49
C ASN A 74 14.08 -8.38 10.55
N TRP A 75 13.75 -8.65 9.29
CA TRP A 75 14.64 -9.24 8.29
C TRP A 75 15.21 -10.61 8.67
N HIS A 76 14.45 -11.37 9.46
CA HIS A 76 14.76 -12.77 9.78
C HIS A 76 13.95 -13.68 8.86
N GLY A 77 14.65 -14.44 8.02
CA GLY A 77 14.09 -15.42 7.09
C GLY A 77 13.85 -16.78 7.74
N THR A 78 12.66 -17.34 7.55
CA THR A 78 12.29 -18.72 7.90
C THR A 78 11.83 -19.44 6.64
N CYS A 79 12.32 -20.66 6.40
CA CYS A 79 11.75 -21.52 5.37
C CYS A 79 10.44 -22.12 5.93
N GLU A 80 9.35 -21.87 5.25
CA GLU A 80 8.01 -22.34 5.62
C GLU A 80 7.36 -23.02 4.41
N PRO A 81 6.50 -24.03 4.59
CA PRO A 81 5.79 -24.66 3.49
C PRO A 81 5.11 -23.63 2.59
N SER A 82 5.29 -23.74 1.28
CA SER A 82 4.74 -22.80 0.31
C SER A 82 3.21 -22.86 0.33
N VAL A 83 2.58 -21.94 1.06
CA VAL A 83 1.15 -21.67 0.90
C VAL A 83 1.03 -20.72 -0.29
N SER A 84 0.63 -21.23 -1.45
CA SER A 84 0.17 -20.34 -2.52
C SER A 84 -0.98 -19.53 -1.94
N PRO A 85 -0.91 -18.19 -1.89
CA PRO A 85 -2.09 -17.42 -1.59
C PRO A 85 -3.07 -17.75 -2.71
N ASP A 86 -4.18 -18.38 -2.36
CA ASP A 86 -5.27 -18.61 -3.29
C ASP A 86 -5.90 -17.25 -3.56
N PHE A 87 -5.34 -16.54 -4.55
CA PHE A 87 -5.90 -15.32 -5.10
C PHE A 87 -7.09 -15.64 -6.02
N GLY A 88 -7.94 -16.59 -5.61
CA GLY A 88 -9.21 -16.83 -6.27
C GLY A 88 -9.96 -15.49 -6.39
N ILE A 89 -10.53 -15.25 -7.57
CA ILE A 89 -11.27 -14.01 -7.84
C ILE A 89 -12.43 -13.93 -6.85
N ILE A 90 -12.37 -12.96 -5.94
CA ILE A 90 -13.44 -12.70 -4.99
C ILE A 90 -14.51 -11.87 -5.71
N LEU A 91 -15.70 -12.43 -5.93
CA LEU A 91 -16.82 -11.66 -6.49
C LEU A 91 -17.72 -11.11 -5.38
N TYR A 92 -17.94 -9.80 -5.44
CA TYR A 92 -18.87 -9.06 -4.60
C TYR A 92 -20.26 -8.98 -5.25
N PRO A 93 -21.32 -8.67 -4.48
CA PRO A 93 -22.63 -8.39 -5.05
C PRO A 93 -22.55 -7.34 -6.17
N GLY A 94 -23.33 -7.57 -7.23
CA GLY A 94 -23.28 -6.81 -8.48
C GLY A 94 -22.27 -7.31 -9.51
N TYR A 95 -21.30 -8.15 -9.14
CA TYR A 95 -20.24 -8.61 -10.06
C TYR A 95 -20.78 -9.70 -10.96
N ARG A 96 -20.29 -9.75 -12.21
CA ARG A 96 -20.69 -10.80 -13.15
C ARG A 96 -20.19 -12.17 -12.67
N CYS A 97 -21.07 -13.14 -12.64
CA CYS A 97 -20.81 -14.54 -12.29
C CYS A 97 -21.35 -15.47 -13.38
N ARG A 98 -21.02 -16.77 -13.33
CA ARG A 98 -21.58 -17.77 -14.25
C ARG A 98 -22.34 -18.82 -13.45
N GLY A 99 -23.61 -19.03 -13.81
CA GLY A 99 -24.56 -19.89 -13.08
C GLY A 99 -24.18 -21.37 -12.90
N SER A 100 -23.10 -21.87 -13.53
CA SER A 100 -22.62 -23.26 -13.36
C SER A 100 -21.60 -23.45 -12.23
N GLU A 101 -21.03 -22.39 -11.66
CA GLU A 101 -20.05 -22.47 -10.56
C GLU A 101 -20.74 -22.20 -9.21
N VAL A 102 -21.59 -23.14 -8.80
CA VAL A 102 -22.52 -23.05 -7.65
C VAL A 102 -21.81 -23.03 -6.29
N PHE A 103 -20.49 -23.22 -6.23
CA PHE A 103 -19.70 -23.05 -5.01
C PHE A 103 -18.33 -22.46 -5.36
N GLY A 104 -18.21 -21.13 -5.31
CA GLY A 104 -16.89 -20.48 -5.35
C GLY A 104 -16.81 -19.09 -5.95
N THR A 105 -17.76 -18.66 -6.78
CA THR A 105 -17.66 -17.38 -7.49
C THR A 105 -18.12 -16.20 -6.63
N CYS A 106 -19.38 -16.19 -6.19
CA CYS A 106 -19.92 -15.15 -5.30
C CYS A 106 -19.56 -15.43 -3.84
N ARG A 107 -18.61 -14.66 -3.28
CA ARG A 107 -18.09 -14.91 -1.93
C ARG A 107 -18.96 -14.33 -0.82
N PHE A 108 -19.67 -13.25 -1.13
CA PHE A 108 -20.43 -12.46 -0.17
C PHE A 108 -21.93 -12.41 -0.51
N GLY A 109 -22.71 -11.86 0.42
CA GLY A 109 -24.16 -11.70 0.27
C GLY A 109 -24.90 -13.04 0.34
N THR A 110 -25.84 -13.25 -0.58
CA THR A 110 -26.61 -14.50 -0.66
C THR A 110 -25.75 -15.65 -1.23
N LYS A 111 -24.61 -15.31 -1.85
CA LYS A 111 -23.72 -16.24 -2.57
C LYS A 111 -24.39 -16.92 -3.77
N VAL A 112 -25.44 -16.31 -4.29
CA VAL A 112 -26.19 -16.78 -5.46
C VAL A 112 -25.83 -15.92 -6.67
N CYS A 113 -25.63 -16.58 -7.82
CA CYS A 113 -25.59 -15.92 -9.11
C CYS A 113 -27.03 -15.80 -9.63
N ASN A 114 -27.54 -14.57 -9.75
CA ASN A 114 -28.90 -14.32 -10.18
C ASN A 114 -29.09 -14.58 -11.69
N ASN A 115 -30.33 -14.47 -12.16
CA ASN A 115 -30.69 -14.69 -13.57
C ASN A 115 -30.10 -13.65 -14.54
N GLU A 116 -29.49 -12.57 -14.04
CA GLU A 116 -28.77 -11.56 -14.81
C GLU A 116 -27.26 -11.83 -14.85
N ASP A 117 -26.84 -13.04 -14.45
CA ASP A 117 -25.44 -13.43 -14.31
C ASP A 117 -24.67 -12.50 -13.37
N ARG A 118 -25.29 -12.06 -12.25
CA ARG A 118 -24.66 -11.21 -11.23
C ARG A 118 -24.76 -11.79 -9.82
N CYS A 119 -23.73 -11.57 -9.02
CA CYS A 119 -23.77 -11.95 -7.61
C CYS A 119 -24.82 -11.14 -6.87
N GLU A 120 -25.67 -11.81 -6.09
CA GLU A 120 -26.75 -11.19 -5.35
C GLU A 120 -26.31 -10.88 -3.89
N GLY A 121 -26.64 -9.67 -3.45
CA GLY A 121 -26.44 -9.19 -2.09
C GLY A 121 -27.75 -9.16 -1.30
N TYR A 122 -27.66 -8.85 -0.02
CA TYR A 122 -28.85 -8.61 0.79
C TYR A 122 -29.46 -7.24 0.47
N PRO A 123 -30.78 -7.14 0.22
CA PRO A 123 -31.44 -5.88 -0.09
C PRO A 123 -31.60 -5.00 1.16
N SER A 124 -32.15 -3.80 0.99
CA SER A 124 -32.38 -2.86 2.10
C SER A 124 -33.15 -3.51 3.25
N TYR A 125 -32.80 -3.15 4.48
CA TYR A 125 -33.43 -3.63 5.72
C TYR A 125 -33.19 -5.11 6.06
N HIS A 126 -32.36 -5.82 5.28
CA HIS A 126 -31.93 -7.18 5.65
C HIS A 126 -30.68 -7.16 6.53
N TYR A 127 -30.55 -8.19 7.36
CA TYR A 127 -29.39 -8.38 8.22
C TYR A 127 -28.12 -8.67 7.42
N CYS A 128 -27.03 -8.02 7.81
CA CYS A 128 -25.70 -8.17 7.23
C CYS A 128 -24.65 -8.23 8.34
N ARG A 129 -23.44 -8.72 8.01
CA ARG A 129 -22.29 -8.70 8.93
C ARG A 129 -21.22 -7.70 8.52
N ARG A 130 -21.22 -7.31 7.25
CA ARG A 130 -20.24 -6.42 6.62
C ARG A 130 -20.85 -5.82 5.37
N THR A 131 -20.31 -4.69 4.94
CA THR A 131 -20.71 -3.99 3.72
C THR A 131 -20.78 -4.93 2.54
N SER A 132 -19.78 -5.81 2.36
CA SER A 132 -19.72 -6.72 1.21
C SER A 132 -20.86 -7.74 1.13
N ASP A 133 -21.67 -7.91 2.19
CA ASP A 133 -22.84 -8.78 2.15
C ASP A 133 -24.08 -8.11 1.53
N CYS A 134 -24.11 -6.78 1.46
CA CYS A 134 -25.26 -6.03 0.97
C CYS A 134 -25.29 -5.97 -0.55
N ASN A 135 -26.40 -5.50 -1.11
CA ASN A 135 -26.46 -5.16 -2.53
C ASN A 135 -25.42 -4.08 -2.89
N PHE A 136 -25.12 -4.02 -4.18
CA PHE A 136 -24.08 -3.18 -4.77
C PHE A 136 -24.12 -1.68 -4.40
N ASP A 137 -25.33 -1.15 -4.21
CA ASP A 137 -25.69 0.22 -3.87
C ASP A 137 -26.00 0.39 -2.37
N HIS A 138 -25.56 -0.55 -1.55
CA HIS A 138 -25.83 -0.60 -0.12
C HIS A 138 -24.56 -0.82 0.71
N TYR A 139 -24.62 -0.41 1.97
CA TYR A 139 -23.63 -0.71 3.00
C TYR A 139 -24.28 -1.37 4.21
N CYS A 140 -23.45 -2.00 5.04
CA CYS A 140 -23.93 -2.59 6.29
C CYS A 140 -23.79 -1.57 7.42
N SER A 141 -24.91 -1.11 7.95
CA SER A 141 -24.95 -0.18 9.07
C SER A 141 -24.39 -0.79 10.35
N HIS A 142 -24.10 0.07 11.33
CA HIS A 142 -23.65 -0.36 12.66
C HIS A 142 -24.65 -1.31 13.34
N ASP A 143 -25.95 -1.15 13.07
CA ASP A 143 -27.02 -2.01 13.58
C ASP A 143 -27.10 -3.38 12.86
N GLY A 144 -26.20 -3.64 11.91
CA GLY A 144 -26.12 -4.89 11.17
C GLY A 144 -27.22 -5.03 10.11
N ILE A 145 -27.63 -3.91 9.51
CA ILE A 145 -28.71 -3.85 8.51
C ILE A 145 -28.20 -3.18 7.23
N CYS A 146 -28.56 -3.72 6.06
CA CYS A 146 -28.22 -3.11 4.77
C CYS A 146 -29.03 -1.82 4.52
N LEU A 147 -28.35 -0.71 4.30
CA LEU A 147 -28.92 0.61 3.98
C LEU A 147 -28.32 1.12 2.67
N LEU A 148 -29.02 2.03 1.99
CA LEU A 148 -28.51 2.71 0.79
C LEU A 148 -27.25 3.52 1.13
N LEU A 149 -26.36 3.68 0.17
CA LEU A 149 -25.18 4.55 0.33
C LEU A 149 -25.58 6.00 0.54
N ASN A 150 -24.81 6.68 1.38
CA ASN A 150 -24.98 8.08 1.74
C ASN A 150 -24.35 8.99 0.67
N GLU A 151 -25.11 9.99 0.23
CA GLU A 151 -24.68 10.96 -0.78
C GLU A 151 -23.60 11.92 -0.24
N ASN A 152 -22.94 12.63 -1.15
CA ASN A 152 -22.01 13.70 -0.78
C ASN A 152 -22.65 14.74 0.15
N GLY A 153 -21.98 15.03 1.26
CA GLY A 153 -22.48 15.94 2.29
C GLY A 153 -23.37 15.29 3.36
N GLU A 154 -23.73 14.01 3.21
CA GLU A 154 -24.47 13.28 4.24
C GLU A 154 -23.56 12.73 5.35
N SER A 155 -24.16 12.44 6.50
CA SER A 155 -23.47 11.87 7.65
C SER A 155 -23.06 10.43 7.37
N CYS A 156 -21.88 10.03 7.82
CA CYS A 156 -21.34 8.68 7.59
C CYS A 156 -20.64 8.12 8.82
N SER A 157 -20.55 6.80 8.92
CA SER A 157 -19.86 6.12 10.03
C SER A 157 -18.68 5.27 9.56
N THR A 158 -18.53 5.07 8.26
CA THR A 158 -17.44 4.32 7.62
C THR A 158 -17.24 4.85 6.20
N HIS A 159 -16.05 4.68 5.60
CA HIS A 159 -15.85 5.04 4.19
C HIS A 159 -16.84 4.31 3.27
N ASP A 160 -17.09 3.03 3.57
CA ASP A 160 -18.06 2.17 2.89
C ASP A 160 -19.51 2.67 2.92
N SER A 161 -19.87 3.55 3.85
CA SER A 161 -21.23 4.09 3.93
C SER A 161 -21.49 5.20 2.92
N CYS A 162 -20.45 5.75 2.29
CA CYS A 162 -20.59 6.81 1.30
C CYS A 162 -20.76 6.25 -0.11
N GLU A 163 -21.35 7.06 -0.99
CA GLU A 163 -21.34 6.80 -2.42
C GLU A 163 -19.91 6.61 -2.96
N LYS A 164 -19.80 5.89 -4.07
CA LYS A 164 -18.53 5.32 -4.54
C LYS A 164 -17.47 6.32 -4.98
N ASN A 165 -17.86 7.56 -5.27
CA ASN A 165 -16.94 8.65 -5.57
C ASN A 165 -16.46 9.39 -4.30
N SER A 166 -16.84 8.91 -3.12
CA SER A 166 -16.76 9.64 -1.87
C SER A 166 -16.24 8.77 -0.73
N MET A 167 -15.69 9.41 0.30
CA MET A 167 -15.24 8.76 1.52
C MET A 167 -15.74 9.50 2.74
N CYS A 168 -15.90 8.76 3.84
CA CYS A 168 -16.25 9.35 5.11
C CYS A 168 -15.07 10.12 5.71
N HIS A 169 -15.20 11.44 5.83
CA HIS A 169 -14.19 12.32 6.41
C HIS A 169 -14.62 12.77 7.81
N TYR A 170 -13.77 12.52 8.80
CA TYR A 170 -13.99 12.92 10.19
C TYR A 170 -13.26 14.22 10.48
N THR A 171 -13.99 15.25 10.91
CA THR A 171 -13.39 16.53 11.28
C THR A 171 -12.78 16.52 12.68
N ASP A 172 -13.30 15.68 13.59
CA ASP A 172 -12.78 15.47 14.93
C ASP A 172 -12.54 13.96 15.15
N PRO A 173 -11.43 13.55 15.77
CA PRO A 173 -11.15 12.13 15.96
C PRO A 173 -12.00 11.48 17.06
N THR A 174 -12.80 12.27 17.79
CA THR A 174 -13.76 11.81 18.80
C THR A 174 -15.20 11.75 18.29
N ASP A 175 -15.46 12.19 17.06
CA ASP A 175 -16.79 12.11 16.46
C ASP A 175 -17.12 10.65 16.09
N ASP A 176 -18.32 10.23 16.47
CA ASP A 176 -18.88 8.93 16.06
C ASP A 176 -19.27 8.91 14.56
N PHE A 177 -19.35 10.10 13.94
CA PHE A 177 -19.80 10.27 12.56
C PHE A 177 -18.97 11.33 11.83
N GLY A 178 -18.64 11.04 10.57
CA GLY A 178 -18.05 11.99 9.64
C GLY A 178 -19.07 12.51 8.63
N THR A 179 -18.56 13.13 7.56
CA THR A 179 -19.35 13.53 6.39
C THR A 179 -18.79 12.89 5.13
N CYS A 180 -19.65 12.44 4.21
CA CYS A 180 -19.23 11.95 2.91
C CYS A 180 -18.66 13.09 2.06
N VAL A 181 -17.42 12.93 1.64
CA VAL A 181 -16.67 13.91 0.85
C VAL A 181 -16.07 13.23 -0.37
N GLU A 182 -16.22 13.87 -1.53
CA GLU A 182 -15.70 13.37 -2.79
C GLU A 182 -14.18 13.17 -2.74
N VAL A 183 -13.71 12.07 -3.34
CA VAL A 183 -12.28 11.77 -3.53
C VAL A 183 -11.64 12.84 -4.43
N ALA A 184 -10.39 13.19 -4.14
CA ALA A 184 -9.64 14.25 -4.84
C ALA A 184 -10.37 15.61 -4.89
N SER A 185 -11.18 15.93 -3.88
CA SER A 185 -11.91 17.21 -3.79
C SER A 185 -11.15 18.30 -3.06
N LYS A 186 -10.18 17.93 -2.20
CA LYS A 186 -9.47 18.84 -1.30
C LYS A 186 -8.23 19.45 -1.95
N ASP A 187 -8.15 20.77 -1.90
CA ASP A 187 -7.02 21.54 -2.39
C ASP A 187 -5.85 21.50 -1.39
N GLU A 188 -4.68 21.99 -1.82
CA GLU A 188 -3.50 22.08 -0.96
C GLU A 188 -3.81 22.86 0.32
N ARG A 189 -3.24 22.42 1.45
CA ARG A 189 -3.41 23.02 2.79
C ARG A 189 -4.79 22.86 3.41
N GLU A 190 -5.77 22.22 2.76
CA GLU A 190 -7.01 21.82 3.42
C GLU A 190 -6.79 20.65 4.38
N LEU A 191 -7.45 20.69 5.55
CA LEU A 191 -7.38 19.64 6.57
C LEU A 191 -8.13 18.38 6.12
N VAL A 192 -7.46 17.22 6.21
CA VAL A 192 -8.04 15.90 5.88
C VAL A 192 -7.79 14.83 6.94
N LEU A 193 -6.84 15.07 7.87
CA LEU A 193 -6.67 14.23 9.05
C LEU A 193 -7.17 15.00 10.27
N PRO A 194 -8.08 14.42 11.07
CA PRO A 194 -8.51 15.04 12.31
C PRO A 194 -7.33 15.17 13.29
N GLU A 195 -7.33 16.23 14.10
CA GLU A 195 -6.30 16.46 15.12
C GLU A 195 -6.76 16.04 16.52
N TYR A 196 -5.94 15.27 17.23
CA TYR A 196 -6.11 15.02 18.67
C TYR A 196 -4.90 15.58 19.42
N ASN A 197 -5.12 16.48 20.38
CA ASN A 197 -4.04 17.13 21.14
C ASN A 197 -2.96 17.78 20.23
N LYS A 198 -3.37 18.42 19.12
CA LYS A 198 -2.49 19.04 18.11
C LYS A 198 -1.58 18.05 17.37
N VAL A 199 -1.98 16.78 17.33
CA VAL A 199 -1.31 15.74 16.56
C VAL A 199 -2.33 15.17 15.58
N PRO A 200 -2.06 15.20 14.26
CA PRO A 200 -2.91 14.56 13.28
C PRO A 200 -3.04 13.06 13.58
N VAL A 201 -4.28 12.58 13.71
CA VAL A 201 -4.58 11.17 13.91
C VAL A 201 -4.58 10.49 12.57
N ARG A 202 -3.76 9.44 12.43
CA ARG A 202 -3.67 8.69 11.19
C ARG A 202 -4.98 7.95 10.96
N GLN A 203 -5.59 8.22 9.81
CA GLN A 203 -6.65 7.43 9.22
C GLN A 203 -6.15 6.91 7.86
N ASP A 204 -6.52 5.68 7.52
CA ASP A 204 -6.08 5.08 6.27
C ASP A 204 -6.80 5.74 5.08
N ASP A 205 -6.10 5.82 3.95
CA ASP A 205 -6.59 6.35 2.67
C ASP A 205 -7.05 7.83 2.64
N MET A 206 -6.88 8.61 3.72
CA MET A 206 -7.26 10.03 3.72
C MET A 206 -6.47 10.89 2.72
N GLU A 207 -5.29 10.42 2.29
CA GLU A 207 -4.58 11.04 1.16
C GLU A 207 -5.37 11.06 -0.15
N LYS A 208 -6.37 10.17 -0.30
CA LYS A 208 -7.23 10.13 -1.48
C LYS A 208 -8.19 11.30 -1.55
N LEU A 209 -8.49 11.97 -0.44
CA LEU A 209 -9.28 13.21 -0.46
C LEU A 209 -8.51 14.37 -1.11
N CYS A 210 -7.18 14.34 -1.08
CA CYS A 210 -6.34 15.40 -1.61
C CYS A 210 -6.12 15.28 -3.13
N ARG A 211 -6.28 16.39 -3.86
CA ARG A 211 -5.89 16.51 -5.29
C ARG A 211 -4.40 16.24 -5.57
N THR A 212 -3.59 16.19 -4.52
CA THR A 212 -2.16 15.89 -4.60
C THR A 212 -1.85 14.42 -4.34
N GLY A 213 -2.84 13.63 -3.93
CA GLY A 213 -2.66 12.24 -3.51
C GLY A 213 -1.81 12.09 -2.24
N MET A 214 -1.55 13.19 -1.51
CA MET A 214 -0.63 13.22 -0.38
C MET A 214 -1.13 14.11 0.76
N VAL A 215 -0.82 13.70 1.99
CA VAL A 215 -1.06 14.47 3.22
C VAL A 215 0.27 14.82 3.88
N ASN A 216 0.40 16.07 4.31
CA ASN A 216 1.42 16.47 5.27
C ASN A 216 1.04 15.93 6.65
N ARG A 217 1.65 14.82 7.04
CA ARG A 217 1.34 14.11 8.29
C ARG A 217 1.63 14.90 9.58
N THR A 218 2.42 15.97 9.49
CA THR A 218 2.68 16.85 10.65
C THR A 218 1.50 17.80 10.90
N THR A 219 0.82 18.22 9.83
CA THR A 219 -0.28 19.20 9.92
C THR A 219 -1.66 18.60 9.69
N GLY A 220 -1.74 17.37 9.15
CA GLY A 220 -2.99 16.76 8.75
C GLY A 220 -3.60 17.32 7.47
N ASN A 221 -2.93 18.30 6.84
CA ASN A 221 -3.42 18.96 5.63
C ASN A 221 -2.94 18.27 4.35
N CYS A 222 -3.68 18.45 3.27
CA CYS A 222 -3.22 18.10 1.93
C CYS A 222 -1.87 18.75 1.63
N ALA A 223 -0.93 17.93 1.13
CA ALA A 223 0.42 18.37 0.84
C ALA A 223 0.44 19.39 -0.31
N ILE A 224 1.40 20.31 -0.27
CA ILE A 224 1.69 21.25 -1.36
C ILE A 224 2.43 20.51 -2.47
N LYS A 225 2.16 20.79 -3.75
CA LYS A 225 2.88 20.19 -4.90
C LYS A 225 4.32 20.72 -5.06
N LEU A 226 5.13 20.58 -4.03
CA LEU A 226 6.56 20.88 -4.07
C LEU A 226 7.32 19.81 -4.83
N LYS A 227 8.47 20.18 -5.40
CA LYS A 227 9.41 19.24 -6.04
C LYS A 227 10.71 19.21 -5.27
N SER A 228 11.23 18.02 -4.98
CA SER A 228 12.58 17.86 -4.45
C SER A 228 13.61 18.15 -5.54
N THR A 229 14.40 19.21 -5.38
CA THR A 229 15.39 19.58 -6.41
C THR A 229 16.59 18.62 -6.41
N ASN A 230 16.81 17.93 -5.29
CA ASN A 230 17.88 16.96 -5.10
C ASN A 230 17.36 15.52 -4.99
N LYS A 231 16.17 15.20 -5.51
CA LYS A 231 15.62 13.84 -5.42
C LYS A 231 16.63 12.75 -5.82
N GLY A 232 16.74 11.72 -4.98
CA GLY A 232 17.66 10.59 -5.17
C GLY A 232 19.15 10.93 -5.02
N LYS A 233 19.52 12.16 -4.66
CA LYS A 233 20.91 12.51 -4.34
C LYS A 233 21.22 12.14 -2.90
N GLU A 234 22.48 11.77 -2.67
CA GLU A 234 22.98 11.44 -1.34
C GLU A 234 22.89 12.66 -0.41
N CYS A 235 22.47 12.45 0.83
CA CYS A 235 22.28 13.49 1.83
C CYS A 235 22.80 13.03 3.19
N THR A 236 23.08 13.98 4.08
CA THR A 236 23.35 13.71 5.49
C THR A 236 22.18 14.16 6.36
N THR A 237 21.54 15.26 5.97
CA THR A 237 20.42 15.90 6.67
C THR A 237 19.39 16.42 5.67
N ASP A 238 18.18 16.74 6.14
CA ASP A 238 17.12 17.31 5.30
C ASP A 238 17.54 18.65 4.65
N ASN A 239 18.50 19.39 5.24
CA ASN A 239 19.03 20.61 4.64
C ASN A 239 19.70 20.39 3.28
N ASP A 240 20.20 19.17 3.02
CA ASP A 240 20.80 18.80 1.74
C ASP A 240 19.74 18.51 0.66
N CYS A 241 18.45 18.52 1.04
CA CYS A 241 17.30 18.16 0.22
C CYS A 241 16.36 19.36 0.03
N PRO A 242 16.81 20.45 -0.63
CA PRO A 242 15.94 21.57 -0.94
C PRO A 242 14.78 21.15 -1.84
N THR A 243 13.67 21.86 -1.69
CA THR A 243 12.52 21.74 -2.58
C THR A 243 12.40 22.99 -3.46
N SER A 244 11.38 23.03 -4.33
CA SER A 244 10.98 24.22 -5.09
C SER A 244 10.57 25.41 -4.21
N ASP A 245 10.33 25.21 -2.91
CA ASP A 245 10.22 26.26 -1.91
C ASP A 245 11.45 26.22 -1.00
N GLU A 246 12.19 27.33 -0.93
CA GLU A 246 13.45 27.42 -0.17
C GLU A 246 13.26 27.16 1.34
N ASN A 247 12.07 27.42 1.87
CA ASN A 247 11.72 27.25 3.28
C ASN A 247 11.32 25.82 3.64
N VAL A 248 11.09 24.96 2.64
CA VAL A 248 10.67 23.57 2.84
C VAL A 248 11.76 22.63 2.33
N LYS A 249 12.07 21.63 3.15
CA LYS A 249 13.05 20.60 2.84
C LYS A 249 12.36 19.24 2.69
N ALA A 250 12.78 18.48 1.69
CA ALA A 250 12.39 17.08 1.56
C ALA A 250 13.15 16.24 2.58
N ALA A 251 12.61 15.07 2.90
CA ALA A 251 13.22 14.18 3.89
C ALA A 251 14.50 13.53 3.37
N CYS A 252 15.54 13.51 4.20
CA CYS A 252 16.76 12.73 3.98
C CYS A 252 16.62 11.33 4.63
N LYS A 253 16.21 10.33 3.83
CA LYS A 253 15.86 8.99 4.31
C LYS A 253 16.95 7.97 4.04
N CYS A 254 16.99 6.92 4.86
CA CYS A 254 17.86 5.77 4.63
C CYS A 254 17.33 4.91 3.48
N GLY A 255 18.19 4.59 2.52
CA GLY A 255 17.92 3.55 1.53
C GLY A 255 18.39 2.17 2.00
N TYR A 256 18.08 1.14 1.21
CA TYR A 256 18.57 -0.24 1.40
C TYR A 256 19.73 -0.57 0.44
N SER A 257 20.62 0.41 0.23
CA SER A 257 21.82 0.25 -0.59
C SER A 257 22.91 -0.56 0.13
N GLY A 258 23.83 -1.17 -0.63
CA GLY A 258 24.99 -1.88 -0.05
C GLY A 258 25.90 -0.99 0.80
N ASP A 259 25.96 0.31 0.49
CA ASP A 259 26.81 1.27 1.20
C ASP A 259 26.17 1.87 2.46
N GLY A 260 24.88 1.62 2.71
CA GLY A 260 24.15 2.18 3.86
C GLY A 260 24.04 3.71 3.79
N LYS A 261 23.67 4.24 2.62
CA LYS A 261 23.56 5.68 2.37
C LYS A 261 22.14 6.21 2.59
N LYS A 262 22.06 7.53 2.80
CA LYS A 262 20.80 8.28 2.79
C LYS A 262 20.64 9.02 1.48
N TYR A 263 19.39 9.22 1.08
CA TYR A 263 19.05 9.97 -0.12
C TYR A 263 17.88 10.91 0.13
N CYS A 264 17.87 12.03 -0.60
CA CYS A 264 16.74 12.94 -0.60
C CYS A 264 15.53 12.28 -1.24
N ASP A 265 14.42 12.32 -0.52
CA ASP A 265 13.14 11.81 -0.97
C ASP A 265 12.49 12.71 -2.02
N ILE A 266 11.37 12.25 -2.56
CA ILE A 266 10.49 12.97 -3.46
C ILE A 266 9.34 13.66 -2.70
N GLU A 267 8.76 14.69 -3.31
CA GLU A 267 7.62 15.46 -2.81
C GLU A 267 6.40 15.33 -3.74
N ALA A 268 5.24 15.85 -3.33
CA ALA A 268 3.96 15.65 -4.04
C ALA A 268 3.92 16.17 -5.49
N GLY A 269 4.78 17.13 -5.83
CA GLY A 269 4.92 17.66 -7.18
C GLY A 269 5.92 16.88 -8.06
N ASP A 270 6.67 15.92 -7.50
CA ASP A 270 7.59 15.10 -8.27
C ASP A 270 6.85 14.10 -9.17
N THR A 271 7.49 13.76 -10.29
CA THR A 271 6.91 12.95 -11.38
C THR A 271 6.34 11.61 -10.92
N GLU A 272 6.94 11.00 -9.90
CA GLU A 272 6.57 9.69 -9.36
C GLU A 272 5.24 9.77 -8.60
N TRP A 273 5.04 10.82 -7.78
CA TRP A 273 3.75 11.06 -7.11
C TRP A 273 2.66 11.53 -8.08
N VAL A 274 3.03 12.35 -9.06
CA VAL A 274 2.12 12.77 -10.13
C VAL A 274 1.64 11.56 -10.94
N ASP A 275 2.53 10.65 -11.32
CA ASP A 275 2.16 9.41 -12.02
C ASP A 275 1.24 8.53 -11.17
N ALA A 276 1.56 8.33 -9.89
CA ALA A 276 0.72 7.56 -8.97
C ALA A 276 -0.69 8.17 -8.81
N THR A 277 -0.78 9.50 -8.70
CA THR A 277 -2.06 10.21 -8.58
C THR A 277 -2.88 10.10 -9.86
N ASN A 278 -2.28 10.32 -11.03
CA ASN A 278 -2.97 10.18 -12.31
C ASN A 278 -3.50 8.76 -12.54
N LYS A 279 -2.69 7.74 -12.23
CA LYS A 279 -3.12 6.33 -12.34
C LYS A 279 -4.21 5.99 -11.34
N PHE A 280 -4.16 6.55 -10.13
CA PHE A 280 -5.25 6.41 -9.16
C PHE A 280 -6.54 7.02 -9.70
N GLU A 281 -6.51 8.25 -10.23
CA GLU A 281 -7.70 8.89 -10.79
C GLU A 281 -8.30 8.09 -11.96
N GLU A 282 -7.48 7.59 -12.88
CA GLU A 282 -7.92 6.73 -13.99
C GLU A 282 -8.53 5.41 -13.48
N PHE A 283 -7.85 4.74 -12.54
CA PHE A 283 -8.36 3.55 -11.88
C PHE A 283 -9.69 3.87 -11.17
N PHE A 284 -9.77 4.94 -10.39
CA PHE A 284 -10.94 5.25 -9.58
C PHE A 284 -12.17 5.56 -10.42
N LEU A 285 -12.03 6.40 -11.46
CA LEU A 285 -13.12 6.72 -12.38
C LEU A 285 -13.67 5.49 -13.11
N THR A 286 -12.81 4.52 -13.40
CA THR A 286 -13.21 3.26 -14.06
C THR A 286 -13.77 2.20 -13.10
N ASN A 287 -13.71 2.45 -11.79
CA ASN A 287 -14.15 1.54 -10.73
C ASN A 287 -15.35 2.06 -9.91
N LEU A 288 -16.06 3.07 -10.42
CA LEU A 288 -17.38 3.46 -9.89
C LEU A 288 -18.44 2.35 -10.06
N ASP A 289 -18.15 1.31 -10.84
CA ASP A 289 -18.99 0.13 -10.99
C ASP A 289 -18.65 -1.01 -10.01
N CYS A 290 -17.86 -0.71 -8.97
CA CYS A 290 -17.39 -1.69 -7.98
C CYS A 290 -18.19 -1.61 -6.69
N HIS A 291 -18.25 -2.73 -5.98
CA HIS A 291 -18.99 -2.81 -4.73
C HIS A 291 -18.23 -2.03 -3.66
N THR A 292 -18.90 -1.15 -2.93
CA THR A 292 -18.22 -0.25 -1.95
C THR A 292 -17.46 -0.99 -0.86
N GLY A 293 -17.90 -2.18 -0.44
CA GLY A 293 -17.18 -3.05 0.49
C GLY A 293 -15.85 -3.60 -0.02
N GLU A 294 -15.46 -3.34 -1.28
CA GLU A 294 -14.11 -3.57 -1.79
C GLU A 294 -13.18 -2.36 -1.56
N GLY A 295 -13.73 -1.18 -1.25
CA GLY A 295 -12.98 0.06 -1.10
C GLY A 295 -12.19 0.41 -2.36
N PHE A 296 -10.93 0.79 -2.19
CA PHE A 296 -9.98 1.00 -3.30
C PHE A 296 -9.29 -0.28 -3.80
N GLY A 297 -9.95 -1.43 -3.66
CA GLY A 297 -9.42 -2.75 -4.04
C GLY A 297 -9.43 -3.03 -5.55
N ARG A 298 -9.13 -4.27 -5.94
CA ARG A 298 -8.83 -4.68 -7.32
C ARG A 298 -9.97 -4.46 -8.31
N CYS A 299 -11.20 -4.59 -7.84
CA CYS A 299 -12.43 -4.66 -8.60
C CYS A 299 -12.32 -5.54 -9.84
N GLY A 300 -12.77 -6.80 -9.70
CA GLY A 300 -12.45 -7.96 -10.54
C GLY A 300 -12.54 -7.87 -12.08
N GLN A 301 -12.88 -6.72 -12.67
CA GLN A 301 -12.82 -6.45 -14.12
C GLN A 301 -11.71 -5.46 -14.54
N LYS A 302 -10.96 -4.85 -13.60
CA LYS A 302 -9.97 -3.78 -13.86
C LYS A 302 -8.60 -4.04 -13.20
N GLU A 303 -8.26 -5.31 -13.04
CA GLU A 303 -7.02 -5.76 -12.39
C GLU A 303 -5.78 -5.05 -12.95
N SER A 304 -5.66 -4.86 -14.27
CA SER A 304 -4.51 -4.18 -14.88
C SER A 304 -4.34 -2.75 -14.38
N GLN A 305 -5.41 -1.96 -14.37
CA GLN A 305 -5.37 -0.56 -13.91
C GLN A 305 -5.03 -0.49 -12.43
N PHE A 306 -5.63 -1.39 -11.62
CA PHE A 306 -5.32 -1.49 -10.20
C PHE A 306 -3.84 -1.79 -9.97
N MET A 307 -3.29 -2.80 -10.66
CA MET A 307 -1.89 -3.18 -10.53
C MET A 307 -0.95 -2.04 -10.95
N GLU A 308 -1.27 -1.33 -12.03
CA GLU A 308 -0.49 -0.17 -12.49
C GLU A 308 -0.48 0.96 -11.46
N TYR A 309 -1.66 1.35 -10.95
CA TYR A 309 -1.80 2.35 -9.90
C TYR A 309 -1.02 1.95 -8.65
N ARG A 310 -1.26 0.76 -8.11
CA ARG A 310 -0.58 0.28 -6.90
C ARG A 310 0.92 0.19 -7.07
N CYS A 311 1.39 -0.18 -8.26
CA CYS A 311 2.81 -0.19 -8.55
C CYS A 311 3.42 1.23 -8.55
N ALA A 312 2.74 2.21 -9.16
CA ALA A 312 3.21 3.60 -9.18
C ALA A 312 3.19 4.21 -7.77
N GLU A 313 2.11 4.01 -7.01
CA GLU A 313 1.99 4.44 -5.62
C GLU A 313 3.10 3.84 -4.75
N PHE A 314 3.33 2.53 -4.85
CA PHE A 314 4.37 1.87 -4.08
C PHE A 314 5.76 2.44 -4.43
N LYS A 315 6.06 2.65 -5.71
CA LYS A 315 7.33 3.24 -6.17
C LYS A 315 7.53 4.65 -5.64
N ALA A 316 6.47 5.47 -5.60
CA ALA A 316 6.55 6.82 -5.05
C ALA A 316 6.76 6.79 -3.53
N LYS A 317 5.96 6.00 -2.81
CA LYS A 317 6.02 5.88 -1.34
C LYS A 317 7.34 5.32 -0.83
N HIS A 318 7.94 4.40 -1.58
CA HIS A 318 9.20 3.71 -1.23
C HIS A 318 10.37 4.12 -2.14
N TYR A 319 10.34 5.34 -2.68
CA TYR A 319 11.32 5.81 -3.66
C TYR A 319 12.76 5.63 -3.18
N VAL A 320 13.07 6.11 -1.97
CA VAL A 320 14.41 6.01 -1.38
C VAL A 320 14.77 4.56 -1.03
N GLU A 321 13.82 3.79 -0.51
CA GLU A 321 14.01 2.38 -0.14
C GLU A 321 14.25 1.48 -1.35
N LEU A 322 13.82 1.87 -2.55
CA LEU A 322 14.05 1.15 -3.81
C LEU A 322 15.32 1.59 -4.54
N LEU A 323 15.93 2.71 -4.12
CA LEU A 323 17.07 3.31 -4.79
C LEU A 323 18.37 2.55 -4.52
N ASN A 324 19.09 2.20 -5.59
CA ASN A 324 20.39 1.53 -5.52
C ASN A 324 20.39 0.24 -4.70
N ASN A 325 19.25 -0.47 -4.65
CA ASN A 325 19.19 -1.77 -4.01
C ASN A 325 20.11 -2.78 -4.73
N PRO A 326 20.88 -3.59 -4.00
CA PRO A 326 21.69 -4.63 -4.61
C PRO A 326 20.80 -5.71 -5.23
N ASP A 327 21.31 -6.40 -6.25
CA ASP A 327 20.49 -7.33 -7.03
C ASP A 327 19.94 -8.50 -6.20
N CYS A 328 20.71 -8.99 -5.21
CA CYS A 328 20.23 -10.03 -4.30
C CYS A 328 19.01 -9.59 -3.48
N LEU A 329 18.86 -8.30 -3.18
CA LEU A 329 17.67 -7.78 -2.50
C LEU A 329 16.49 -7.72 -3.47
N LYS A 330 16.71 -7.27 -4.71
CA LYS A 330 15.67 -7.23 -5.75
C LYS A 330 15.11 -8.61 -6.05
N GLU A 331 15.97 -9.63 -6.11
CA GLU A 331 15.58 -11.04 -6.30
C GLU A 331 14.70 -11.57 -5.15
N ASN A 332 14.81 -10.98 -3.96
CA ASN A 332 14.07 -11.36 -2.77
C ASN A 332 12.88 -10.45 -2.43
N TYR A 333 12.50 -9.50 -3.30
CA TYR A 333 11.35 -8.63 -3.04
C TYR A 333 10.07 -9.41 -2.73
N GLN A 334 9.81 -10.50 -3.46
CA GLN A 334 8.64 -11.36 -3.22
C GLN A 334 8.57 -12.00 -1.83
N ASN A 335 9.73 -12.15 -1.18
CA ASN A 335 9.85 -12.77 0.13
C ASN A 335 9.98 -11.72 1.25
N SER A 336 10.12 -10.43 0.90
CA SER A 336 10.33 -9.33 1.85
C SER A 336 8.98 -8.77 2.32
N PRO A 337 8.76 -8.57 3.63
CA PRO A 337 7.50 -8.01 4.14
C PRO A 337 7.36 -6.52 3.81
N ILE A 338 8.46 -5.88 3.39
CA ILE A 338 8.48 -4.49 2.94
C ILE A 338 8.19 -4.42 1.44
N PHE A 339 8.77 -5.33 0.65
CA PHE A 339 8.71 -5.27 -0.82
C PHE A 339 7.81 -6.33 -1.48
N TRP A 340 7.09 -7.16 -0.72
CA TRP A 340 6.22 -8.17 -1.31
C TRP A 340 5.15 -7.51 -2.18
N GLU A 341 4.59 -6.39 -1.73
CA GLU A 341 3.64 -5.58 -2.49
C GLU A 341 4.24 -5.12 -3.82
N TYR A 342 5.51 -4.69 -3.83
CA TYR A 342 6.22 -4.37 -5.06
C TYR A 342 6.26 -5.57 -6.01
N SER A 343 6.56 -6.77 -5.51
CA SER A 343 6.54 -7.96 -6.36
C SER A 343 5.14 -8.27 -6.91
N VAL A 344 4.10 -8.14 -6.09
CA VAL A 344 2.71 -8.42 -6.50
C VAL A 344 2.25 -7.43 -7.56
N TYR A 345 2.47 -6.14 -7.34
CA TYR A 345 1.94 -5.07 -8.19
C TYR A 345 2.85 -4.76 -9.39
N CYS A 346 4.18 -4.76 -9.20
CA CYS A 346 5.11 -4.31 -10.24
C CYS A 346 5.77 -5.43 -11.07
N SER A 347 5.73 -6.69 -10.63
CA SER A 347 6.41 -7.80 -11.33
C SER A 347 5.48 -8.69 -12.17
N SER A 348 4.18 -8.69 -11.88
CA SER A 348 3.17 -9.52 -12.57
C SER A 348 3.03 -9.21 -14.07
N TRP A 349 3.44 -8.02 -14.51
CA TRP A 349 3.31 -7.58 -15.90
C TRP A 349 4.35 -8.15 -16.88
N LYS A 350 5.48 -8.69 -16.41
CA LYS A 350 6.47 -9.28 -17.32
C LYS A 350 6.03 -10.62 -17.91
N GLY A 351 5.01 -11.28 -17.33
CA GLY A 351 4.49 -12.57 -17.80
C GLY A 351 3.57 -12.46 -19.03
N SER A 352 2.76 -11.40 -19.14
CA SER A 352 1.76 -11.30 -20.22
C SER A 352 2.34 -10.89 -21.58
N ILE A 353 3.45 -10.15 -21.61
CA ILE A 353 4.11 -9.76 -22.87
C ILE A 353 4.82 -10.97 -23.52
N LEU A 354 5.36 -11.89 -22.73
CA LEU A 354 6.04 -13.09 -23.23
C LEU A 354 5.07 -14.14 -23.80
N MET A 355 3.86 -14.25 -23.25
CA MET A 355 2.82 -15.12 -23.84
C MET A 355 2.23 -14.53 -25.13
N SER A 356 2.15 -13.21 -25.24
CA SER A 356 1.62 -12.54 -26.43
C SER A 356 2.57 -12.62 -27.63
N THR A 357 3.89 -12.54 -27.41
CA THR A 357 4.87 -12.73 -28.48
C THR A 357 5.02 -14.20 -28.90
N LEU A 358 4.91 -15.15 -27.96
CA LEU A 358 4.93 -16.59 -28.31
C LEU A 358 3.73 -17.03 -29.15
N MET A 359 2.54 -16.44 -28.98
CA MET A 359 1.40 -16.72 -29.85
C MET A 359 1.55 -16.13 -31.26
N ILE A 360 2.24 -14.99 -31.42
CA ILE A 360 2.50 -14.39 -32.75
C ILE A 360 3.55 -15.20 -33.52
N PHE A 361 4.58 -15.73 -32.85
CA PHE A 361 5.56 -16.61 -33.50
C PHE A 361 4.98 -17.98 -33.87
N ALA A 362 4.01 -18.51 -33.12
CA ALA A 362 3.32 -19.75 -33.48
C ALA A 362 2.44 -19.60 -34.74
N PHE A 363 1.87 -18.40 -34.99
CA PHE A 363 1.06 -18.14 -36.18
C PHE A 363 1.89 -17.91 -37.45
N VAL A 364 3.10 -17.34 -37.34
CA VAL A 364 4.00 -17.10 -38.48
C VAL A 364 4.74 -18.37 -38.91
N LEU A 365 4.88 -19.37 -38.04
CA LEU A 365 5.46 -20.68 -38.39
C LEU A 365 4.42 -21.71 -38.87
N TRP A 366 3.15 -21.32 -38.96
CA TRP A 366 2.04 -22.15 -39.44
C TRP A 366 1.36 -21.57 -40.70
N GLN A 367 2.07 -20.69 -41.42
CA GLN A 367 1.84 -20.31 -42.82
C GLN A 367 3.13 -20.58 -43.59
#